data_AF-A0A841DCN6-F1
#
_entry.id   AF-A0A841DCN6-F1
#
_cell.length_a   1.000
_cell.length_b   1.000
_cell.length_c   1.000
_cell.angle_alpha   90.00
_cell.angle_beta   90.00
_cell.angle_gamma   90.00
#
_symmetry.space_group_name_H-M   'P 1'
#
loop_
_entity.id
_entity.type
_entity.pdbx_description
1 polymer ?
#
loop_
_entity_poly.entity_id
_entity_poly.type
_entity_poly.pdbx_seq_one_letter_code
_entity_poly.pdbx_strand_id
1 'polypeptide(L)'
;MDNQGGSDPAPKDAFGWEVERMAGTASWIVLFSLSILVTLAGFLINVYDYSWNTGEPMGVDRDALIVARFIFYIAISLNMISMVVANATSKRILSLVLGFAAIARLVFLPE
;
A
#
# COMPACT_ATOMS: atom_id res chain seq x y z
N MET A 1 13.71 21.88 -44.20
CA MET A 1 14.70 20.78 -44.09
C MET A 1 14.56 20.31 -42.66
N ASP A 2 13.64 19.37 -42.44
CA ASP A 2 13.08 19.13 -41.12
C ASP A 2 13.59 17.77 -40.69
N ASN A 3 14.60 17.82 -39.84
CA ASN A 3 15.37 16.69 -39.36
C ASN A 3 14.54 15.93 -38.31
N GLN A 4 13.61 15.07 -38.75
CA GLN A 4 12.91 14.13 -37.89
C GLN A 4 13.80 12.90 -37.62
N GLY A 5 14.90 13.13 -36.91
CA GLY A 5 15.66 12.08 -36.24
C GLY A 5 14.95 11.68 -34.94
N GLY A 6 13.74 11.11 -35.07
CA GLY A 6 13.11 10.40 -33.96
C GLY A 6 13.92 9.14 -33.72
N SER A 7 14.79 9.15 -32.72
CA SER A 7 15.49 7.95 -32.28
C SER A 7 14.46 7.01 -31.67
N ASP A 8 13.90 6.11 -32.49
CA ASP A 8 13.17 4.97 -31.98
C ASP A 8 14.04 4.28 -30.93
N PRO A 9 13.53 4.01 -29.72
CA PRO A 9 14.32 3.35 -28.70
C PRO A 9 14.78 2.01 -29.26
N ALA A 10 16.09 1.77 -29.20
CA ALA A 10 16.70 0.54 -29.68
C ALA A 10 15.93 -0.67 -29.14
N PRO A 11 15.63 -1.68 -29.99
CA PRO A 11 14.87 -2.85 -29.56
C PRO A 11 15.60 -3.50 -28.38
N LYS A 12 14.95 -3.53 -27.22
CA LYS A 12 15.46 -4.22 -26.04
C LYS A 12 15.70 -5.68 -26.44
N ASP A 13 16.90 -6.18 -26.17
CA ASP A 13 17.17 -7.60 -26.34
C ASP A 13 16.24 -8.41 -25.42
N ALA A 14 15.90 -9.64 -25.84
CA ALA A 14 14.93 -10.47 -25.12
C ALA A 14 15.31 -10.66 -23.64
N PHE A 15 16.61 -10.68 -23.35
CA PHE A 15 17.15 -10.76 -22.00
C PHE A 15 16.89 -9.50 -21.16
N GLY A 16 17.12 -8.30 -21.70
CA GLY A 16 16.85 -7.04 -21.00
C GLY A 16 15.39 -6.85 -20.63
N TRP A 17 14.48 -7.26 -21.52
CA TRP A 17 13.03 -7.25 -21.26
C TRP A 17 12.64 -8.17 -20.10
N GLU A 18 13.20 -9.39 -20.05
CA GLU A 18 12.91 -10.33 -18.97
C GLU A 18 13.37 -9.82 -17.61
N VAL A 19 14.58 -9.25 -17.55
CA VAL A 19 15.14 -8.66 -16.32
C VAL A 19 14.27 -7.52 -15.79
N GLU A 20 13.84 -6.61 -16.65
CA GLU A 20 12.95 -5.50 -16.25
C GLU A 20 11.60 -6.00 -15.73
N ARG A 21 11.04 -7.02 -16.37
CA ARG A 21 9.78 -7.65 -15.93
C ARG A 21 9.93 -8.34 -14.56
N MET A 22 11.07 -9.01 -14.34
CA MET A 22 11.40 -9.64 -13.06
C MET A 22 11.59 -8.60 -11.97
N ALA A 23 12.34 -7.53 -12.26
CA ALA A 23 12.57 -6.41 -11.34
C ALA A 23 11.24 -5.76 -10.91
N GLY A 24 10.37 -5.41 -11.87
CA GLY A 24 9.05 -4.84 -11.54
C GLY A 24 8.17 -5.78 -10.72
N THR A 25 8.26 -7.09 -10.98
CA THR A 25 7.54 -8.09 -10.18
C THR A 25 8.10 -8.17 -8.76
N ALA A 26 9.42 -8.20 -8.59
CA ALA A 26 10.06 -8.22 -7.28
C ALA A 26 9.73 -6.95 -6.48
N SER A 27 9.83 -5.77 -7.09
CA SER A 27 9.47 -4.49 -6.46
C SER A 27 8.01 -4.48 -6.02
N TRP A 28 7.09 -4.99 -6.85
CA TRP A 28 5.69 -5.12 -6.49
C TRP A 28 5.50 -6.02 -5.26
N ILE A 29 6.11 -7.21 -5.24
CA ILE A 29 5.98 -8.16 -4.11
C ILE A 29 6.46 -7.51 -2.81
N VAL A 30 7.61 -6.83 -2.83
CA VAL A 30 8.18 -6.18 -1.64
C VAL A 30 7.25 -5.09 -1.10
N LEU A 31 6.83 -4.16 -1.96
CA LEU A 31 5.97 -3.04 -1.55
C LEU A 31 4.60 -3.51 -1.11
N PHE A 32 4.00 -4.47 -1.82
CA PHE A 32 2.70 -5.02 -1.51
C PHE A 32 2.73 -5.77 -0.18
N SER A 33 3.74 -6.63 0.05
CA SER A 33 3.89 -7.34 1.32
C SER A 33 4.11 -6.40 2.50
N LEU A 34 4.93 -5.35 2.33
CA LEU A 34 5.11 -4.33 3.36
C LEU A 34 3.79 -3.59 3.65
N SER A 35 3.02 -3.24 2.62
CA SER A 35 1.71 -2.61 2.81
C SER A 35 0.76 -3.50 3.61
N ILE A 36 0.73 -4.81 3.34
CA ILE A 36 -0.07 -5.77 4.13
C ILE A 36 0.37 -5.76 5.60
N LEU A 37 1.67 -5.86 5.86
CA LEU A 37 2.21 -5.90 7.22
C LEU A 37 1.85 -4.63 8.00
N VAL A 38 2.03 -3.46 7.39
CA VAL A 38 1.70 -2.17 8.01
C VAL A 38 0.20 -2.05 8.22
N THR A 39 -0.62 -2.50 7.26
CA THR A 39 -2.09 -2.56 7.41
C THR A 39 -2.47 -3.39 8.63
N LEU A 40 -1.95 -4.62 8.74
CA LEU A 40 -2.21 -5.51 9.87
C LEU A 40 -1.77 -4.89 11.21
N ALA A 41 -0.60 -4.25 11.26
CA ALA A 41 -0.14 -3.54 12.46
C ALA A 41 -1.13 -2.44 12.89
N GLY A 42 -1.68 -1.68 11.93
CA GLY A 42 -2.69 -0.65 12.21
C GLY A 42 -4.00 -1.22 12.74
N PHE A 43 -4.41 -2.42 12.26
CA PHE A 43 -5.60 -3.10 12.76
C PHE A 43 -5.45 -3.59 14.20
N LEU A 44 -4.22 -3.87 14.64
CA LEU A 44 -3.91 -4.35 15.98
C LEU A 44 -3.81 -3.22 17.02
N ILE A 45 -3.76 -1.96 16.59
CA ILE A 45 -3.78 -0.83 17.53
C ILE A 45 -5.19 -0.68 18.07
N ASN A 46 -5.30 -0.85 19.39
CA ASN A 46 -6.53 -0.58 20.09
C ASN A 46 -6.68 0.92 20.32
N VAL A 47 -7.77 1.48 19.82
CA VAL A 47 -8.05 2.92 19.85
C VAL A 47 -9.03 3.28 20.98
N TYR A 48 -9.64 2.27 21.60
CA TYR A 48 -10.53 2.45 22.73
C TYR A 48 -9.86 1.92 24.00
N ASP A 49 -9.90 2.71 25.06
CA ASP A 49 -9.65 2.20 26.40
C ASP A 49 -10.87 1.40 26.85
N TYR A 50 -10.64 0.18 27.34
CA TYR A 50 -11.70 -0.69 27.84
C TYR A 50 -11.65 -0.79 29.37
N SER A 51 -12.83 -0.80 29.99
CA SER A 51 -13.00 -1.10 31.41
C SER A 51 -12.56 -2.53 31.69
N TRP A 52 -11.68 -2.71 32.67
CA TRP A 52 -11.26 -4.04 33.13
C TRP A 52 -12.42 -4.88 33.69
N ASN A 53 -13.47 -4.24 34.21
CA ASN A 53 -14.57 -4.93 34.88
C ASN A 53 -15.73 -5.25 33.94
N THR A 54 -16.01 -4.40 32.95
CA THR A 54 -17.18 -4.57 32.06
C THR A 54 -16.79 -4.90 30.62
N GLY A 55 -15.52 -4.71 30.24
CA GLY A 55 -15.08 -4.86 28.85
C GLY A 55 -15.67 -3.82 27.90
N GLU A 56 -16.32 -2.79 28.44
CA GLU A 56 -16.95 -1.72 27.66
C GLU A 56 -15.94 -0.60 27.39
N PRO A 57 -16.02 0.06 26.22
CA PRO A 57 -15.15 1.19 25.90
C PRO A 57 -15.45 2.38 26.83
N MET A 58 -14.45 2.81 27.58
CA MET A 58 -14.51 3.96 28.50
C MET A 58 -14.20 5.28 27.82
N GLY A 59 -13.39 5.24 26.76
CA GLY A 59 -12.93 6.44 26.06
C GLY A 59 -12.08 6.11 24.85
N VAL A 60 -11.79 7.13 24.04
CA VAL A 60 -10.86 7.03 22.92
C VAL A 60 -9.46 7.39 23.42
N ASP A 61 -8.51 6.48 23.24
CA ASP A 61 -7.09 6.78 23.42
C ASP A 61 -6.62 7.59 22.20
N ARG A 62 -6.40 8.89 22.41
CA ARG A 62 -6.02 9.82 21.35
C ARG A 62 -4.62 9.58 20.81
N ASP A 63 -3.70 9.09 21.63
CA ASP A 63 -2.33 8.81 21.18
C ASP A 63 -2.35 7.55 20.31
N ALA A 64 -3.05 6.50 20.75
CA ALA A 64 -3.25 5.30 19.93
C ALA A 64 -4.00 5.61 18.62
N LEU A 65 -4.99 6.50 18.65
CA LEU A 65 -5.70 6.96 17.45
C LEU A 65 -4.75 7.63 16.44
N ILE A 66 -3.88 8.54 16.90
CA ILE A 66 -2.92 9.23 16.04
C ILE A 66 -1.95 8.22 15.41
N VAL A 67 -1.43 7.29 16.21
CA VAL A 67 -0.52 6.23 15.72
C VAL A 67 -1.23 5.34 14.70
N ALA A 68 -2.48 4.91 14.97
CA ALA A 68 -3.26 4.12 14.04
C ALA A 68 -3.45 4.84 12.70
N ARG A 69 -3.86 6.12 12.73
CA ARG A 69 -4.01 6.95 11.50
C ARG A 69 -2.70 7.03 10.73
N PHE A 70 -1.59 7.31 11.40
CA PHE A 70 -0.27 7.39 10.77
C PHE A 70 0.14 6.09 10.10
N ILE A 71 -0.06 4.95 10.78
CA ILE A 71 0.21 3.62 10.20
C ILE A 71 -0.65 3.37 8.95
N PHE A 72 -1.94 3.68 8.97
CA PHE A 72 -2.79 3.51 7.80
C PHE A 72 -2.39 4.44 6.64
N TYR A 73 -1.94 5.67 6.90
CA TYR A 73 -1.38 6.52 5.84
C TYR A 73 -0.13 5.93 5.20
N ILE A 74 0.76 5.32 5.98
CA ILE A 74 1.93 4.60 5.45
C ILE A 74 1.49 3.41 4.60
N ALA A 75 0.55 2.60 5.10
CA ALA A 75 0.02 1.44 4.38
C ALA A 75 -0.56 1.82 3.02
N ILE A 76 -1.38 2.88 2.98
CA ILE A 76 -1.98 3.43 1.76
C ILE A 76 -0.88 3.88 0.79
N SER A 77 0.12 4.61 1.28
CA SER A 77 1.22 5.12 0.45
C SER A 77 2.02 3.98 -0.19
N LEU A 78 2.43 2.99 0.61
CA LEU A 78 3.14 1.79 0.11
C LEU A 78 2.31 1.03 -0.92
N ASN A 79 1.00 0.92 -0.68
CA ASN A 79 0.10 0.25 -1.59
C ASN A 79 -0.03 0.98 -2.94
N MET A 80 -0.17 2.32 -2.91
CA MET A 80 -0.25 3.12 -4.13
C MET A 80 1.04 2.99 -4.96
N ILE A 81 2.21 3.01 -4.32
CA ILE A 81 3.49 2.79 -5.01
C ILE A 81 3.54 1.36 -5.58
N SER A 82 3.07 0.35 -4.83
CA SER A 82 2.99 -1.03 -5.33
C SER A 82 2.15 -1.10 -6.61
N MET A 83 1.01 -0.42 -6.66
CA MET A 83 0.13 -0.41 -7.83
C MET A 83 0.80 0.19 -9.07
N VAL A 84 1.64 1.22 -8.91
CA VAL A 84 2.37 1.85 -10.03
C VAL A 84 3.40 0.88 -10.62
N VAL A 85 4.13 0.13 -9.78
CA VAL A 85 5.16 -0.81 -10.25
C VAL A 85 4.58 -2.16 -10.70
N ALA A 86 3.30 -2.41 -10.47
CA ALA A 86 2.61 -3.61 -10.91
C ALA A 86 2.52 -3.68 -12.45
N ASN A 87 3.21 -4.67 -13.02
CA ASN A 87 3.25 -4.94 -14.46
C ASN A 87 2.07 -5.77 -14.99
N ALA A 88 1.18 -6.24 -14.11
CA ALA A 88 0.02 -7.07 -14.49
C ALA A 88 -1.27 -6.50 -13.88
N THR A 89 -2.37 -6.56 -14.63
CA THR A 89 -3.68 -6.06 -14.20
C THR A 89 -4.16 -6.72 -12.91
N SER A 90 -3.95 -8.04 -12.75
CA SER A 90 -4.32 -8.77 -11.53
C SER A 90 -3.60 -8.23 -10.28
N LYS A 91 -2.31 -7.91 -10.40
CA LYS A 91 -1.52 -7.29 -9.32
C LYS A 91 -2.04 -5.91 -8.95
N ARG A 92 -2.43 -5.11 -9.94
CA ARG A 92 -3.05 -3.79 -9.71
C ARG A 92 -4.38 -3.90 -8.99
N ILE A 93 -5.22 -4.88 -9.36
CA ILE A 93 -6.49 -5.15 -8.69
C ILE A 93 -6.25 -5.56 -7.24
N LEU A 94 -5.28 -6.44 -6.98
CA LEU A 94 -4.91 -6.83 -5.60
C LEU A 94 -4.46 -5.63 -4.77
N SER A 95 -3.59 -4.78 -5.32
CA SER A 95 -3.20 -3.52 -4.67
C SER A 95 -4.43 -2.64 -4.41
N LEU A 96 -5.33 -2.45 -5.38
CA LEU A 96 -6.55 -1.65 -5.18
C LEU A 96 -7.40 -2.16 -4.02
N VAL A 97 -7.65 -3.47 -3.94
CA VAL A 97 -8.44 -4.08 -2.86
C VAL A 97 -7.83 -3.80 -1.49
N LEU A 98 -6.51 -3.97 -1.34
CA LEU A 98 -5.82 -3.66 -0.09
C LEU A 98 -5.90 -2.16 0.26
N GLY A 99 -5.81 -1.30 -0.74
CA GLY A 99 -5.92 0.15 -0.57
C GLY A 99 -7.29 0.56 -0.04
N PHE A 100 -8.34 -0.01 -0.60
CA PHE A 100 -9.71 0.19 -0.11
C PHE A 100 -9.88 -0.30 1.33
N ALA A 101 -9.29 -1.44 1.69
CA ALA A 101 -9.35 -1.93 3.06
C ALA A 101 -8.68 -0.97 4.06
N ALA A 102 -7.51 -0.44 3.72
CA ALA A 102 -6.81 0.55 4.56
C ALA A 102 -7.57 1.89 4.65
N ILE A 103 -8.13 2.38 3.54
CA ILE A 103 -8.95 3.59 3.52
C ILE A 103 -10.23 3.40 4.34
N ALA A 104 -10.94 2.29 4.14
CA ALA A 104 -12.15 1.99 4.89
C ALA A 104 -11.85 1.99 6.38
N ARG A 105 -10.76 1.33 6.80
CA ARG A 105 -10.35 1.33 8.20
C ARG A 105 -10.07 2.74 8.72
N LEU A 106 -9.37 3.58 7.95
CA LEU A 106 -9.08 4.97 8.33
C LEU A 106 -10.37 5.82 8.48
N VAL A 107 -11.37 5.60 7.62
CA VAL A 107 -12.68 6.26 7.69
C VAL A 107 -13.49 5.82 8.91
N PHE A 108 -13.36 4.56 9.33
CA PHE A 108 -14.06 4.02 10.51
C PHE A 108 -13.31 4.24 11.84
N LEU A 109 -12.18 4.94 11.83
CA LEU A 109 -11.54 5.35 13.08
C LEU A 109 -12.36 6.48 13.73
N PRO A 110 -12.45 6.52 15.07
CA PRO A 110 -13.14 7.61 15.77
C PRO A 110 -12.45 8.95 15.51
N GLU A 111 -13.20 10.05 15.65
CA GLU A 111 -12.72 11.42 15.45
C GLU A 111 -11.80 11.92 16.56
#